data_AF-A0A7V7T2W9-F1
#
_entry.id   AF-A0A7V7T2W9-F1
#
_cell.length_a   1.000
_cell.length_b   1.000
_cell.length_c   1.000
_cell.angle_alpha   90.00
_cell.angle_beta   90.00
_cell.angle_gamma   90.00
#
_symmetry.space_group_name_H-M   'P 1'
#
loop_
_entity.id
_entity.type
_entity.pdbx_description
1 polymer ?
#
loop_
_entity_poly.entity_id
_entity_poly.type
_entity_poly.pdbx_seq_one_letter_code
_entity_poly.pdbx_strand_id
1 'polypeptide(L)' 'MKGEAQSQWGKLTDDDLDVIAGKQQKLVGRLQERYGYNKDKAEKAVEEWQSKINH' A
#
# COMPACT_ATOMS: atom_id res chain seq x y z
N MET A 1 -3.52 2.85 10.32
CA MET A 1 -3.50 3.03 8.84
C MET A 1 -2.16 3.56 8.32
N LYS A 2 -1.93 4.88 8.16
CA LYS A 2 -0.74 5.42 7.45
C LYS A 2 0.62 4.92 7.98
N GLY A 3 0.88 5.06 9.29
CA GLY A 3 2.14 4.62 9.89
C GLY A 3 2.40 3.10 9.79
N GLU A 4 1.35 2.30 9.72
CA GLU A 4 1.47 0.84 9.54
C GLU A 4 1.81 0.46 8.10
N ALA A 5 1.28 1.18 7.11
CA ALA A 5 1.71 1.02 5.72
C ALA A 5 3.19 1.41 5.54
N GLN A 6 3.62 2.49 6.20
CA GLN A 6 5.02 2.90 6.16
C GLN A 6 5.93 1.85 6.82
N SER A 7 5.47 1.23 7.91
CA SER A 7 6.17 0.12 8.57
C SER A 7 6.23 -1.13 7.68
N GLN A 8 5.15 -1.44 6.97
CA GLN A 8 5.06 -2.59 6.07
C GLN A 8 5.89 -2.39 4.79
N TRP A 9 5.90 -1.17 4.26
CA TRP A 9 6.55 -0.80 3.01
C TRP A 9 7.41 0.45 3.21
N GLY A 10 8.58 0.29 3.84
CA GLY A 10 9.49 1.40 4.16
C GLY A 10 10.01 2.23 2.97
N LYS A 11 9.74 1.85 1.70
CA LYS A 11 10.03 2.66 0.51
C LYS A 11 8.88 3.59 0.12
N LEU A 12 7.67 3.38 0.67
CA LEU A 12 6.56 4.30 0.48
C LEU A 12 6.77 5.50 1.39
N THR A 13 6.66 6.69 0.81
CA THR A 13 6.76 7.94 1.57
C THR A 13 5.41 8.30 2.19
N ASP A 14 5.45 9.19 3.17
CA ASP A 14 4.26 9.76 3.78
C ASP A 14 3.29 10.35 2.71
N ASP A 15 3.81 10.92 1.63
CA ASP A 15 3.03 11.40 0.47
C ASP A 15 2.35 10.26 -0.31
N ASP A 16 3.08 9.17 -0.60
CA ASP A 16 2.53 7.97 -1.24
C ASP A 16 1.39 7.36 -0.40
N LEU A 17 1.45 7.53 0.93
CA LEU A 17 0.50 7.00 1.88
C LEU A 17 -0.70 7.93 2.15
N ASP A 18 -0.54 9.24 1.96
CA ASP A 18 -1.61 10.24 2.15
C ASP A 18 -2.72 10.05 1.11
N VAL A 19 -2.33 9.66 -0.11
CA VAL A 19 -3.25 9.35 -1.21
C VAL A 19 -4.04 8.04 -1.03
N ILE A 20 -3.69 7.23 -0.03
CA ILE A 20 -4.31 5.91 0.22
C ILE A 20 -5.65 6.04 0.91
N ALA A 21 -5.96 7.18 1.54
CA ALA A 21 -7.26 7.48 2.12
C ALA A 21 -8.39 7.32 1.08
N GLY A 22 -8.92 6.08 0.95
CA GLY A 22 -9.97 5.69 0.02
C GLY A 22 -9.53 5.18 -1.37
N LYS A 23 -8.24 5.04 -1.71
CA LYS A 23 -7.81 4.64 -3.08
C LYS A 23 -6.79 3.49 -3.09
N GLN A 24 -7.26 2.25 -2.88
CA GLN A 24 -6.45 1.03 -3.01
C GLN A 24 -5.66 0.96 -4.33
N GLN A 25 -6.30 1.32 -5.46
CA GLN A 25 -5.64 1.24 -6.78
C GLN A 25 -4.40 2.12 -6.91
N LYS A 26 -4.34 3.26 -6.20
CA LYS A 26 -3.14 4.10 -6.21
C LYS A 26 -1.99 3.41 -5.48
N LEU A 27 -2.26 2.80 -4.33
CA LEU A 27 -1.27 2.02 -3.59
C LEU A 27 -0.76 0.84 -4.43
N VAL A 28 -1.66 0.13 -5.11
CA VAL A 28 -1.30 -0.95 -6.04
C VAL A 28 -0.36 -0.45 -7.15
N GLY A 29 -0.63 0.72 -7.73
CA GLY A 29 0.27 1.37 -8.69
C GLY A 29 1.65 1.67 -8.08
N ARG A 30 1.69 2.27 -6.89
CA ARG A 30 2.95 2.57 -6.19
C ARG A 30 3.76 1.33 -5.85
N LEU A 31 3.11 0.24 -5.45
CA LEU A 31 3.80 -1.02 -5.17
C LEU A 31 4.41 -1.63 -6.44
N GLN A 32 3.72 -1.51 -7.59
CA GLN A 32 4.30 -1.89 -8.87
C GLN A 32 5.52 -1.01 -9.21
N GLU A 33 5.41 0.32 -9.08
CA GLU A 33 6.48 1.27 -9.42
C GLU A 33 7.71 1.16 -8.49
N ARG A 34 7.51 1.07 -7.17
CA ARG A 34 8.58 1.14 -6.15
C ARG A 34 9.21 -0.20 -5.84
N TYR A 35 8.41 -1.27 -5.92
CA TYR A 35 8.81 -2.62 -5.53
C TYR A 35 8.85 -3.59 -6.71
N GLY A 36 8.43 -3.18 -7.91
CA GLY A 36 8.40 -4.05 -9.09
C GLY A 36 7.40 -5.18 -8.94
N TYR A 37 6.37 -5.01 -8.09
CA TYR A 37 5.35 -6.04 -7.93
C TYR A 37 4.54 -6.17 -9.21
N ASN A 38 4.03 -7.37 -9.48
CA ASN A 38 2.96 -7.50 -10.46
C ASN A 38 1.64 -7.04 -9.83
N LYS A 39 0.65 -6.79 -10.67
CA LYS A 39 -0.65 -6.28 -10.23
C LYS A 39 -1.28 -7.15 -9.14
N ASP A 40 -1.32 -8.47 -9.33
CA ASP A 40 -1.89 -9.43 -8.38
C ASP A 40 -1.22 -9.40 -7.00
N LYS A 41 0.12 -9.43 -6.96
CA LYS A 41 0.89 -9.36 -5.71
C LYS A 41 0.71 -8.01 -5.02
N ALA A 42 0.62 -6.92 -5.79
CA ALA A 42 0.37 -5.60 -5.27
C ALA A 42 -1.04 -5.52 -4.67
N GLU A 43 -2.08 -5.96 -5.39
CA GLU A 43 -3.47 -6.01 -4.93
C GLU A 43 -3.59 -6.82 -3.64
N LYS A 44 -3.02 -8.03 -3.61
CA LYS A 44 -3.04 -8.89 -2.42
C LYS A 44 -2.34 -8.25 -1.23
N ALA A 45 -1.17 -7.63 -1.42
CA ALA A 45 -0.46 -6.97 -0.34
C ALA A 45 -1.25 -5.78 0.23
N VAL A 46 -1.97 -5.03 -0.62
CA VAL A 46 -2.87 -3.97 -0.18
C VAL A 46 -4.04 -4.52 0.61
N GLU A 47 -4.67 -5.59 0.12
CA GLU A 47 -5.83 -6.22 0.76
C GLU A 47 -5.47 -6.79 2.14
N GLU A 48 -4.35 -7.51 2.24
CA GLU A 48 -3.83 -8.04 3.51
C GLU A 48 -3.53 -6.93 4.52
N TRP A 49 -2.96 -5.82 4.06
CA TRP A 49 -2.72 -4.66 4.90
C TRP A 49 -4.02 -4.01 5.38
N GLN A 50 -5.01 -3.85 4.49
CA GLN A 50 -6.32 -3.30 4.85
C GLN A 50 -7.07 -4.18 5.86
N SER A 51 -7.00 -5.50 5.73
CA SER A 51 -7.56 -6.41 6.72
C SER A 51 -6.87 -6.30 8.09
N LYS A 52 -5.56 -6.03 8.14
CA LYS A 52 -4.84 -5.88 9.41
C LYS A 52 -5.19 -4.60 10.18
N ILE A 53 -5.51 -3.51 9.50
CA ILE A 53 -5.77 -2.20 10.11
C ILE A 53 -7.25 -1.92 10.39
N ASN A 54 -8.17 -2.71 9.83
CA ASN A 54 -9.60 -2.64 10.12
C ASN A 54 -10.05 -3.58 11.26
N HIS A 55 -9.11 -4.23 11.95
CA HIS A 55 -9.35 -5.09 13.12
C HIS A 55 -8.80 -4.42 14.38
#